data_AF-A0A3D4JIF8-F1
#
_entry.id   AF-A0A3D4JIF8-F1
#
_cell.length_a   1.000
_cell.length_b   1.000
_cell.length_c   1.000
_cell.angle_alpha   90.00
_cell.angle_beta   90.00
_cell.angle_gamma   90.00
#
_symmetry.space_group_name_H-M   'P 1'
#
loop_
_entity.id
_entity.type
_entity.pdbx_description
1 polymer ?
#
loop_
_entity_poly.entity_id
_entity_poly.type
_entity_poly.pdbx_seq_one_letter_code
_entity_poly.pdbx_strand_id
1 'polypeptide(L)' 'MNFPEKFLDLFKPETKAFLFLATVNPNGTPQLSPVWFDTDGNHILINTNEGRLKDQ' A
#
# COMPACT_ATOMS: atom_id res chain seq x y z
N MET A 1 11.38 -8.57 -3.86
CA MET A 1 10.51 -8.58 -2.65
C MET A 1 10.47 -10.00 -2.07
N ASN A 2 10.56 -10.20 -0.74
CA ASN A 2 10.58 -11.54 -0.13
C ASN A 2 9.22 -11.88 0.51
N PHE A 3 8.30 -12.44 -0.28
CA PHE A 3 6.99 -12.90 0.17
C PHE A 3 6.78 -14.37 -0.22
N PRO A 4 5.93 -15.14 0.50
CA PRO A 4 5.60 -16.51 0.12
C PRO A 4 5.00 -16.58 -1.29
N GLU A 5 5.47 -17.52 -2.11
CA GLU A 5 5.08 -17.66 -3.53
C GLU A 5 3.57 -17.69 -3.76
N LYS A 6 2.84 -18.34 -2.86
CA LYS A 6 1.37 -18.49 -2.93
C LYS A 6 0.58 -17.18 -2.84
N PHE A 7 1.23 -16.07 -2.53
CA PHE A 7 0.60 -14.74 -2.43
C PHE A 7 1.12 -13.75 -3.47
N LEU A 8 2.08 -14.15 -4.31
CA LEU A 8 2.65 -13.25 -5.30
C LEU A 8 1.64 -12.87 -6.40
N ASP A 9 0.56 -13.64 -6.54
CA ASP A 9 -0.57 -13.33 -7.41
C ASP A 9 -1.30 -12.04 -6.99
N LEU A 10 -1.27 -11.67 -5.71
CA LEU A 10 -1.90 -10.43 -5.23
C LEU A 10 -1.27 -9.16 -5.82
N PHE A 11 -0.02 -9.25 -6.28
CA PHE A 11 0.68 -8.13 -6.94
C PHE A 11 0.33 -7.98 -8.41
N LYS A 12 -0.37 -8.94 -9.01
CA LYS A 12 -0.71 -8.91 -10.43
C LYS A 12 -1.85 -7.91 -10.70
N PRO A 13 -1.74 -7.05 -11.73
CA PRO A 13 -2.80 -6.09 -12.07
C PRO A 13 -4.17 -6.75 -12.30
N GLU A 14 -4.20 -7.98 -12.80
CA GLU A 14 -5.43 -8.72 -13.08
C GLU A 14 -6.20 -9.11 -11.82
N THR A 15 -5.49 -9.31 -10.70
CA THR A 15 -6.08 -9.66 -9.41
C THR A 15 -6.88 -8.50 -8.82
N LYS A 16 -6.54 -7.25 -9.18
CA LYS A 16 -7.21 -6.02 -8.71
C LYS A 16 -7.33 -5.99 -7.18
N ALA A 17 -6.27 -6.41 -6.49
CA ALA A 17 -6.22 -6.39 -5.04
C ALA A 17 -6.24 -4.95 -4.51
N PHE A 18 -6.84 -4.75 -3.34
CA PHE A 18 -6.73 -3.50 -2.59
C PHE A 18 -5.68 -3.64 -1.50
N LEU A 19 -4.90 -2.58 -1.28
CA LEU A 19 -4.00 -2.49 -0.14
C LEU A 19 -4.68 -1.69 0.97
N PHE A 20 -4.72 -2.26 2.18
CA PHE A 20 -5.23 -1.59 3.36
C PHE A 20 -4.06 -0.93 4.09
N LEU A 21 -3.84 0.36 3.83
CA LEU A 21 -2.73 1.11 4.40
C LEU A 21 -3.11 1.60 5.80
N ALA A 22 -2.42 1.07 6.81
CA ALA A 22 -2.50 1.55 8.19
C ALA A 22 -1.36 2.52 8.48
N THR A 23 -1.68 3.72 8.95
CA THR A 23 -0.72 4.72 9.41
C THR A 23 -1.04 5.13 10.84
N VAL A 24 -0.08 5.75 11.53
CA VAL A 24 -0.25 6.32 12.86
C VAL A 24 -0.16 7.84 12.75
N ASN A 25 -1.19 8.53 13.23
CA ASN A 25 -1.23 9.99 13.25
C ASN A 25 -0.22 10.54 14.30
N PRO A 26 0.16 11.82 14.22
CA PRO A 26 1.08 12.43 15.19
C PRO A 26 0.63 12.32 16.66
N ASN A 27 -0.68 12.24 16.91
CA ASN A 27 -1.26 12.05 18.23
C ASN A 27 -1.36 10.57 18.67
N GLY A 28 -0.77 9.64 17.92
CA GLY A 28 -0.76 8.20 18.22
C GLY A 28 -2.01 7.44 17.77
N THR A 29 -3.03 8.11 17.24
CA THR A 29 -4.25 7.41 16.77
C THR A 29 -4.01 6.70 15.43
N PRO A 30 -4.58 5.49 15.22
CA PRO A 30 -4.44 4.79 13.95
C PRO A 30 -5.38 5.38 12.89
N GLN A 31 -4.93 5.39 11.64
CA GLN A 31 -5.76 5.62 10.47
C GLN A 31 -5.60 4.44 9.51
N LEU A 32 -6.71 3.91 9.01
CA LEU A 32 -6.72 2.86 7.99
C LEU A 32 -7.40 3.39 6.72
N SER A 33 -6.83 3.13 5.56
CA SER A 33 -7.54 3.41 4.30
C SER A 33 -7.24 2.36 3.23
N PRO A 34 -8.26 1.89 2.50
CA PRO A 34 -8.03 1.12 1.28
C PRO A 34 -7.49 2.04 0.19
N VAL A 35 -6.44 1.60 -0.51
CA VAL A 35 -5.81 2.32 -1.61
C VAL A 35 -5.54 1.37 -2.78
N TRP A 36 -5.51 1.94 -3.98
CA TRP A 36 -4.85 1.29 -5.11
C TRP A 36 -3.34 1.35 -4.91
N PHE A 37 -2.66 0.31 -5.37
CA PHE A 37 -1.22 0.19 -5.25
C PHE A 37 -0.64 -0.52 -6.48
N ASP A 38 0.68 -0.41 -6.63
CA ASP A 38 1.46 -1.14 -7.62
C ASP A 38 2.78 -1.62 -6.98
N THR A 39 3.64 -2.30 -7.75
CA THR A 39 4.97 -2.73 -7.30
C THR A 39 5.99 -2.63 -8.43
N ASP A 40 7.22 -2.20 -8.10
CA ASP A 40 8.36 -2.26 -9.01
C ASP A 40 9.15 -3.60 -8.91
N GLY A 41 8.62 -4.55 -8.13
CA GLY A 41 9.27 -5.83 -7.80
C GLY A 41 10.13 -5.80 -6.53
N ASN A 42 10.47 -4.62 -6.03
CA ASN A 42 11.26 -4.40 -4.81
C ASN A 42 10.48 -3.61 -3.74
N HIS A 43 9.62 -2.69 -4.16
CA HIS A 43 8.85 -1.78 -3.33
C HIS A 43 7.37 -1.82 -3.68
N ILE A 44 6.53 -1.45 -2.71
CA ILE A 44 5.12 -1.17 -2.94
C ILE A 44 5.00 0.32 -3.28
N LEU A 45 4.37 0.61 -4.42
CA LEU A 45 4.08 1.96 -4.87
C LEU A 45 2.67 2.33 -4.39
N ILE A 46 2.58 3.35 -3.57
CA ILE A 46 1.32 3.84 -3.00
C ILE A 46 0.91 5.11 -3.74
N ASN A 47 -0.31 5.14 -4.25
CA ASN A 47 -0.85 6.38 -4.81
C ASN A 47 -1.21 7.36 -3.68
N THR A 48 -0.65 8.57 -3.76
CA THR A 48 -0.98 9.70 -2.89
C THR A 48 -0.94 11.00 -3.69
N ASN A 49 -1.50 12.07 -3.15
CA ASN A 49 -1.40 13.41 -3.72
C ASN A 49 -0.43 14.24 -2.87
N GLU A 50 0.34 15.10 -3.53
CA GLU A 50 1.25 16.04 -2.88
C GLU A 50 0.54 16.85 -1.79
N GLY A 51 1.19 17.00 -0.64
CA GLY A 51 0.69 17.78 0.50
C GLY A 51 -0.38 17.10 1.36
N ARG A 52 -0.73 15.83 1.09
CA ARG A 52 -1.51 15.01 2.04
C ARG A 52 -0.60 14.46 3.14
N LEU A 53 -1.18 14.14 4.30
CA LEU A 53 -0.44 13.49 5.40
C LEU A 53 0.24 12.17 5.02
N LYS A 54 -0.17 11.52 3.92
CA LYS A 54 0.41 10.25 3.45
C LYS A 54 1.54 10.45 2.41
N ASP A 55 1.78 11.68 2.00
CA ASP A 55 2.91 12.10 1.15
C ASP A 55 4.16 12.43 1.99
N GLN A 56 3.98 12.65 3.29
CA GLN A 56 5.04 12.88 4.28
C GLN A 56 5.33 11.61 5.07
#